data_AF-A0A7Y7IYX3-F1
#
_entry.id   AF-A0A7Y7IYX3-F1
#
_cell.length_a   1.000
_cell.length_b   1.000
_cell.length_c   1.000
_cell.angle_alpha   90.00
_cell.angle_beta   90.00
_cell.angle_gamma   90.00
#
_symmetry.space_group_name_H-M   'P 1'
#
loop_
_entity.id
_entity.type
_entity.pdbx_description
1 polymer ?
#
loop_
_entity_poly.entity_id
_entity_poly.type
_entity_poly.pdbx_seq_one_letter_code
_entity_poly.pdbx_strand_id
1 'polypeptide(L)'
;ELIRPAESIAPLPPKAGEAALDRLDRLRFAKGGTRVAAMRDTLQRTMQKHAAVFRNTRSLAEGVGKIANIWTGLPDLSVADRSLIWNSDLMEALEFENLLANATVTMAGADARHESRGAQAHDDYPERDDENWMKHTVAHLDDQGGVDLSYRPVHMKTLTDAVQVFPPKKRVY
;
A
#
# COMPACT_ATOMS: atom_id res chain seq x y z
N GLU A 1 18.69 -19.51 6.10
CA GLU A 1 17.24 -19.78 6.08
C GLU A 1 16.95 -20.83 7.15
N LEU A 2 16.00 -20.57 8.06
CA LEU A 2 15.76 -21.35 9.29
C LEU A 2 14.72 -22.47 9.08
N ILE A 3 14.80 -23.21 7.98
CA ILE A 3 13.86 -24.32 7.73
C ILE A 3 14.66 -25.54 7.29
N ARG A 4 14.55 -26.64 8.06
CA ARG A 4 15.22 -27.89 7.72
C ARG A 4 14.35 -28.72 6.77
N PRO A 5 14.92 -29.28 5.68
CA PRO A 5 14.20 -30.23 4.85
C PRO A 5 13.66 -31.39 5.71
N ALA A 6 12.40 -31.77 5.50
CA ALA A 6 11.63 -32.76 6.27
C ALA A 6 11.17 -32.36 7.69
N GLU A 7 11.34 -31.10 8.12
CA GLU A 7 10.74 -30.59 9.35
C GLU A 7 9.21 -30.49 9.18
N SER A 8 8.45 -30.97 10.19
CA SER A 8 6.98 -30.94 10.14
C SER A 8 6.47 -29.50 10.18
N ILE A 9 5.50 -29.18 9.31
CA ILE A 9 4.86 -27.87 9.30
C ILE A 9 4.18 -27.63 10.65
N ALA A 10 4.42 -26.46 11.25
CA ALA A 10 3.77 -26.08 12.50
C ALA A 10 2.23 -26.12 12.35
N PRO A 11 1.49 -26.57 13.37
CA PRO A 11 0.03 -26.59 13.31
C PRO A 11 -0.51 -25.18 13.09
N LEU A 12 -1.62 -25.09 12.35
CA LEU A 12 -2.28 -23.81 12.11
C LEU A 12 -2.73 -23.20 13.45
N PRO A 13 -2.67 -21.86 13.59
CA PRO A 13 -3.20 -21.20 14.77
C PRO A 13 -4.71 -21.47 14.90
N PRO A 14 -5.27 -21.41 16.12
CA PRO A 14 -6.71 -21.45 16.31
C PRO A 14 -7.40 -20.39 15.43
N LYS A 15 -8.56 -20.74 14.86
CA LYS A 15 -9.37 -19.87 13.98
C LYS A 15 -8.69 -19.45 12.66
N ALA A 16 -7.69 -20.21 12.19
CA ALA A 16 -7.06 -19.96 10.91
C ALA A 16 -8.12 -19.86 9.79
N GLY A 17 -8.19 -18.70 9.14
CA GLY A 17 -9.13 -18.42 8.05
C GLY A 17 -10.47 -17.78 8.47
N GLU A 18 -10.83 -17.78 9.76
CA GLU A 18 -12.11 -17.19 10.21
C GLU A 18 -12.19 -15.69 9.93
N ALA A 19 -11.09 -14.95 10.08
CA ALA A 19 -11.04 -13.51 9.80
C ALA A 19 -11.43 -13.16 8.35
N ALA A 20 -11.16 -14.05 7.38
CA ALA A 20 -11.57 -13.83 5.99
C ALA A 20 -13.09 -13.99 5.82
N LEU A 21 -13.70 -14.94 6.54
CA LEU A 21 -15.14 -15.14 6.56
C LEU A 21 -15.83 -13.99 7.29
N ASP A 22 -15.30 -13.54 8.43
CA ASP A 22 -15.81 -12.39 9.18
C ASP A 22 -15.78 -11.12 8.33
N ARG A 23 -14.69 -10.89 7.58
CA ARG A 23 -14.57 -9.78 6.65
C ARG A 23 -15.62 -9.84 5.54
N LEU A 24 -15.81 -11.02 4.94
CA LEU A 24 -16.81 -11.22 3.89
C LEU A 24 -18.22 -10.94 4.41
N ASP A 25 -18.57 -11.48 5.58
CA ASP A 25 -19.91 -11.32 6.15
C ASP A 25 -20.17 -9.87 6.60
N ARG A 26 -19.18 -9.23 7.25
CA ARG A 26 -19.23 -7.82 7.63
C ARG A 26 -19.54 -6.92 6.44
N LEU A 27 -18.85 -7.12 5.31
CA LEU A 27 -19.07 -6.33 4.10
C LEU A 27 -20.41 -6.66 3.44
N ARG A 28 -20.76 -7.95 3.35
CA ARG A 28 -22.03 -8.38 2.78
C ARG A 28 -23.23 -7.77 3.49
N PHE A 29 -23.14 -7.56 4.80
CA PHE A 29 -24.20 -6.94 5.61
C PHE A 29 -23.89 -5.50 6.01
N ALA A 30 -22.95 -4.84 5.36
CA ALA A 30 -22.64 -3.43 5.59
C ALA A 30 -23.85 -2.54 5.23
N LYS A 31 -24.25 -1.70 6.19
CA LYS A 31 -25.49 -0.89 6.18
C LYS A 31 -25.23 0.59 6.49
N GLY A 32 -24.02 1.08 6.23
CA GLY A 32 -23.72 2.50 6.36
C GLY A 32 -24.48 3.38 5.34
N GLY A 33 -24.14 4.66 5.30
CA GLY A 33 -24.76 5.64 4.40
C GLY A 33 -24.07 5.77 3.04
N THR A 34 -22.81 5.36 2.92
CA THR A 34 -21.99 5.64 1.73
C THR A 34 -21.78 4.38 0.89
N ARG A 35 -22.12 4.42 -0.41
CA ARG A 35 -21.86 3.29 -1.31
C ARG A 35 -20.37 3.12 -1.60
N VAL A 36 -19.92 1.87 -1.73
CA VAL A 36 -18.53 1.54 -2.08
C VAL A 36 -18.01 2.33 -3.29
N ALA A 37 -18.83 2.48 -4.34
CA ALA A 37 -18.45 3.20 -5.55
C ALA A 37 -18.07 4.67 -5.29
N ALA A 38 -18.75 5.34 -4.35
CA ALA A 38 -18.46 6.73 -3.99
C ALA A 38 -17.16 6.86 -3.19
N MET A 39 -16.90 5.92 -2.26
CA MET A 39 -15.62 5.86 -1.55
C MET A 39 -14.46 5.56 -2.51
N ARG A 40 -14.67 4.64 -3.47
CA ARG A 40 -13.69 4.32 -4.50
C ARG A 40 -13.37 5.52 -5.39
N ASP A 41 -14.37 6.26 -5.87
CA ASP A 41 -14.16 7.48 -6.66
C ASP A 41 -13.35 8.53 -5.86
N THR A 42 -13.66 8.68 -4.56
CA THR A 42 -12.92 9.57 -3.66
C THR A 42 -11.45 9.17 -3.52
N LEU A 43 -11.17 7.87 -3.34
CA LEU A 43 -9.82 7.34 -3.28
C LEU A 43 -9.05 7.58 -4.60
N GLN A 44 -9.68 7.28 -5.73
CA GLN A 44 -9.10 7.47 -7.06
C GLN A 44 -8.73 8.94 -7.32
N ARG A 45 -9.65 9.87 -7.03
CA ARG A 45 -9.39 11.31 -7.19
C ARG A 45 -8.29 11.80 -6.25
N THR A 46 -8.23 11.27 -5.03
CA THR A 46 -7.19 11.61 -4.06
C THR A 46 -5.81 11.18 -4.57
N MET A 47 -5.67 9.92 -5.00
CA MET A 47 -4.41 9.41 -5.56
C MET A 47 -4.02 10.17 -6.83
N GLN A 48 -4.97 10.42 -7.74
CA GLN A 48 -4.71 11.13 -8.99
C GLN A 48 -4.24 12.56 -8.78
N LYS A 49 -4.75 13.25 -7.75
CA LYS A 49 -4.38 14.64 -7.45
C LYS A 49 -3.07 14.75 -6.68
N HIS A 50 -2.82 13.84 -5.75
CA HIS A 50 -1.75 13.98 -4.75
C HIS A 50 -0.52 13.08 -5.01
N ALA A 51 -0.68 11.98 -5.74
CA ALA A 51 0.39 11.04 -6.09
C ALA A 51 0.59 10.89 -7.61
N ALA A 52 0.50 12.01 -8.33
CA ALA A 52 0.72 12.10 -9.78
C ALA A 52 2.20 11.89 -10.16
N VAL A 53 2.58 12.26 -11.39
CA VAL A 53 3.96 12.17 -11.90
C VAL A 53 4.91 13.04 -11.07
N PHE A 54 4.57 14.31 -10.90
CA PHE A 54 5.31 15.25 -10.06
C PHE A 54 4.62 15.40 -8.71
N ARG A 55 5.42 15.46 -7.67
CA ARG A 55 4.98 15.45 -6.27
C ARG A 55 5.75 16.52 -5.50
N ASN A 56 5.13 17.05 -4.46
CA ASN A 56 5.78 17.96 -3.51
C ASN A 56 5.27 17.67 -2.10
N THR A 57 6.01 18.13 -1.09
CA THR A 57 5.76 17.80 0.31
C THR A 57 4.35 18.23 0.73
N ARG A 58 3.89 19.40 0.29
CA ARG A 58 2.54 19.88 0.61
C ARG A 58 1.46 18.96 0.03
N SER A 59 1.56 18.64 -1.25
CA SER A 59 0.54 17.83 -1.94
C SER A 59 0.48 16.40 -1.38
N LEU A 60 1.63 15.80 -1.07
CA LEU A 60 1.70 14.46 -0.48
C LEU A 60 1.13 14.42 0.93
N ALA A 61 1.49 15.38 1.80
CA ALA A 61 0.93 15.48 3.15
C ALA A 61 -0.60 15.66 3.14
N GLU A 62 -1.14 16.49 2.23
CA GLU A 62 -2.59 16.60 2.02
C GLU A 62 -3.21 15.27 1.56
N GLY A 63 -2.51 14.53 0.69
CA GLY A 63 -2.92 13.20 0.23
C GLY A 63 -2.99 12.18 1.36
N VAL A 64 -1.98 12.15 2.24
CA VAL A 64 -1.95 11.29 3.44
C VAL A 64 -3.15 11.57 4.33
N GLY A 65 -3.41 12.84 4.65
CA GLY A 65 -4.57 13.22 5.48
C GLY A 65 -5.91 12.81 4.87
N LYS A 66 -6.07 12.94 3.55
CA LYS A 66 -7.29 12.50 2.86
C LYS A 66 -7.47 10.99 2.87
N ILE A 67 -6.40 10.22 2.67
CA ILE A 67 -6.48 8.76 2.74
C ILE A 67 -6.82 8.31 4.16
N ALA A 68 -6.24 8.94 5.19
CA ALA A 68 -6.62 8.68 6.58
C ALA A 68 -8.12 8.94 6.82
N ASN A 69 -8.65 10.04 6.28
CA ASN A 69 -10.09 10.32 6.37
C ASN A 69 -10.95 9.24 5.69
N ILE A 70 -10.54 8.76 4.50
CA ILE A 70 -11.23 7.65 3.80
C ILE A 70 -11.19 6.38 4.68
N TRP A 71 -10.05 6.08 5.30
CA TRP A 71 -9.89 4.96 6.22
C TRP A 71 -10.87 5.03 7.40
N THR A 72 -10.93 6.19 8.07
CA THR A 72 -11.87 6.39 9.18
C THR A 72 -13.34 6.34 8.75
N GLY A 73 -13.62 6.54 7.45
CA GLY A 73 -14.95 6.43 6.87
C GLY A 73 -15.40 5.01 6.57
N LEU A 74 -14.51 4.00 6.58
CA LEU A 74 -14.85 2.61 6.26
C LEU A 74 -16.07 2.05 7.01
N PRO A 75 -16.33 2.36 8.29
CA PRO A 75 -17.53 1.89 8.98
C PRO A 75 -18.85 2.36 8.36
N ASP A 76 -18.84 3.46 7.59
CA ASP A 76 -20.01 4.00 6.88
C ASP A 76 -20.21 3.38 5.49
N LEU A 77 -19.38 2.39 5.11
CA LEU A 77 -19.55 1.67 3.85
C LEU A 77 -20.90 0.93 3.82
N SER A 78 -21.52 0.95 2.66
CA SER A 78 -22.74 0.21 2.35
C SER A 78 -22.56 -0.62 1.09
N VAL A 79 -23.05 -1.85 1.20
CA VAL A 79 -23.32 -2.77 0.10
C VAL A 79 -24.84 -2.87 0.00
N ALA A 80 -25.41 -2.91 -1.19
CA ALA A 80 -26.85 -3.03 -1.41
C ALA A 80 -27.25 -4.50 -1.64
N ASP A 81 -26.52 -5.21 -2.50
CA ASP A 81 -26.82 -6.62 -2.79
C ASP A 81 -26.42 -7.53 -1.62
N ARG A 82 -27.36 -8.38 -1.17
CA ARG A 82 -27.17 -9.34 -0.07
C ARG A 82 -27.07 -10.78 -0.58
N SER A 83 -27.17 -11.01 -1.87
CA SER A 83 -27.05 -12.34 -2.47
C SER A 83 -25.61 -12.87 -2.36
N LEU A 84 -25.43 -14.18 -2.55
CA LEU A 84 -24.10 -14.79 -2.66
C LEU A 84 -23.75 -15.15 -4.11
N ILE A 85 -24.74 -15.15 -5.01
CA ILE A 85 -24.55 -15.60 -6.38
C ILE A 85 -24.13 -14.39 -7.20
N TRP A 86 -22.86 -14.34 -7.61
CA TRP A 86 -22.35 -13.27 -8.48
C TRP A 86 -22.58 -11.85 -7.94
N ASN A 87 -22.42 -11.67 -6.62
CA ASN A 87 -22.58 -10.37 -5.98
C ASN A 87 -21.36 -9.47 -6.26
N SER A 88 -21.40 -8.72 -7.36
CA SER A 88 -20.33 -7.80 -7.76
C SER A 88 -20.18 -6.62 -6.80
N ASP A 89 -21.25 -6.19 -6.15
CA ASP A 89 -21.24 -5.10 -5.17
C ASP A 89 -20.40 -5.46 -3.94
N LEU A 90 -20.55 -6.70 -3.43
CA LEU A 90 -19.71 -7.27 -2.39
C LEU A 90 -18.24 -7.41 -2.84
N MET A 91 -18.02 -7.89 -4.06
CA MET A 91 -16.65 -8.03 -4.60
C MET A 91 -15.94 -6.68 -4.70
N GLU A 92 -16.63 -5.65 -5.20
CA GLU A 92 -16.09 -4.29 -5.26
C GLU A 92 -15.77 -3.73 -3.87
N ALA A 93 -16.54 -4.08 -2.83
CA ALA A 93 -16.26 -3.68 -1.45
C ALA A 93 -15.01 -4.35 -0.87
N LEU A 94 -14.83 -5.65 -1.14
CA LEU A 94 -13.61 -6.39 -0.77
C LEU A 94 -12.38 -5.82 -1.49
N GLU A 95 -12.49 -5.56 -2.79
CA GLU A 95 -11.41 -4.97 -3.58
C GLU A 95 -11.10 -3.54 -3.16
N PHE A 96 -12.12 -2.76 -2.78
CA PHE A 96 -11.92 -1.40 -2.29
C PHE A 96 -11.04 -1.35 -1.04
N GLU A 97 -11.31 -2.20 -0.03
CA GLU A 97 -10.46 -2.28 1.17
C GLU A 97 -9.01 -2.68 0.82
N ASN A 98 -8.82 -3.59 -0.15
CA ASN A 98 -7.48 -3.95 -0.63
C ASN A 98 -6.78 -2.77 -1.32
N LEU A 99 -7.50 -2.02 -2.15
CA LEU A 99 -6.98 -0.84 -2.84
C LEU A 99 -6.64 0.28 -1.85
N LEU A 100 -7.48 0.49 -0.84
CA LEU A 100 -7.24 1.48 0.19
C LEU A 100 -5.98 1.17 0.99
N ALA A 101 -5.76 -0.10 1.36
CA ALA A 101 -4.51 -0.55 1.98
C ALA A 101 -3.28 -0.19 1.14
N ASN A 102 -3.31 -0.55 -0.16
CA ASN A 102 -2.21 -0.24 -1.09
C ASN A 102 -1.99 1.27 -1.27
N ALA A 103 -3.07 2.05 -1.39
CA ALA A 103 -3.00 3.49 -1.53
C ALA A 103 -2.40 4.16 -0.28
N THR A 104 -2.78 3.70 0.91
CA THR A 104 -2.30 4.22 2.19
C THR A 104 -0.78 4.06 2.32
N VAL A 105 -0.26 2.85 2.11
CA VAL A 105 1.19 2.61 2.18
C VAL A 105 1.95 3.30 1.04
N THR A 106 1.34 3.43 -0.14
CA THR A 106 1.95 4.12 -1.28
C THR A 106 2.11 5.61 -1.01
N MET A 107 1.06 6.27 -0.50
CA MET A 107 1.09 7.69 -0.18
C MET A 107 2.05 7.99 0.95
N ALA A 108 2.00 7.22 2.05
CA ALA A 108 2.93 7.38 3.17
C ALA A 108 4.39 7.17 2.75
N GLY A 109 4.65 6.14 1.94
CA GLY A 109 5.99 5.88 1.41
C GLY A 109 6.49 6.97 0.45
N ALA A 110 5.60 7.57 -0.34
CA ALA A 110 5.93 8.68 -1.22
C ALA A 110 6.21 9.98 -0.45
N ASP A 111 5.41 10.28 0.58
CA ASP A 111 5.55 11.44 1.46
C ASP A 111 6.87 11.40 2.24
N ALA A 112 7.22 10.24 2.80
CA ALA A 112 8.46 10.08 3.56
C ALA A 112 9.74 10.12 2.69
N ARG A 113 9.65 9.87 1.37
CA ARG A 113 10.82 9.72 0.49
C ARG A 113 11.24 11.05 -0.13
N HIS A 114 12.13 11.74 0.57
CA HIS A 114 12.70 13.02 0.18
C HIS A 114 13.89 12.88 -0.80
N GLU A 115 13.64 12.29 -1.97
CA GLU A 115 14.55 12.25 -3.12
C GLU A 115 13.76 12.10 -4.43
N SER A 116 14.44 12.22 -5.57
CA SER A 116 13.89 11.82 -6.87
C SER A 116 14.64 10.62 -7.47
N ARG A 117 13.90 9.53 -7.75
CA ARG A 117 14.46 8.28 -8.29
C ARG A 117 13.44 7.54 -9.15
N GLY A 118 13.73 7.40 -10.44
CA GLY A 118 12.86 6.67 -11.37
C GLY A 118 11.52 7.38 -11.53
N ALA A 119 10.42 6.71 -11.15
CA ALA A 119 9.06 7.26 -11.25
C ALA A 119 8.65 8.13 -10.05
N GLN A 120 9.41 8.12 -8.95
CA GLN A 120 9.24 9.08 -7.86
C GLN A 120 9.99 10.35 -8.26
N ALA A 121 9.27 11.37 -8.75
CA ALA A 121 9.80 12.71 -9.00
C ALA A 121 9.22 13.68 -7.96
N HIS A 122 10.09 14.23 -7.12
CA HIS A 122 9.73 15.13 -6.03
C HIS A 122 10.32 16.52 -6.28
N ASP A 123 9.48 17.52 -6.49
CA ASP A 123 9.90 18.88 -6.91
C ASP A 123 10.76 19.58 -5.86
N ASP A 124 10.44 19.38 -4.56
CA ASP A 124 11.25 19.93 -3.47
C ASP A 124 12.58 19.16 -3.26
N TYR A 125 12.71 17.96 -3.82
CA TYR A 125 13.90 17.09 -3.73
C TYR A 125 14.22 16.50 -5.12
N PRO A 126 14.62 17.34 -6.10
CA PRO A 126 14.67 16.96 -7.51
C PRO A 126 15.83 16.04 -7.87
N GLU A 127 16.85 15.98 -7.02
CA GLU A 127 18.03 15.15 -7.24
C GLU A 127 17.91 13.79 -6.57
N ARG A 128 18.68 12.86 -7.11
CA ARG A 128 18.83 11.52 -6.58
C ARG A 128 19.82 11.53 -5.41
N ASP A 129 19.47 10.88 -4.31
CA ASP A 129 20.31 10.82 -3.12
C ASP A 129 20.70 9.36 -2.83
N ASP A 130 21.87 8.97 -3.33
CA ASP A 130 22.40 7.61 -3.13
C ASP A 130 22.99 7.40 -1.73
N GLU A 131 23.27 8.47 -0.98
CA GLU A 131 23.83 8.38 0.37
C GLU A 131 22.73 8.01 1.38
N ASN A 132 21.61 8.72 1.35
CA ASN A 132 20.53 8.53 2.32
C ASN A 132 19.42 7.60 1.84
N TRP A 133 19.21 7.47 0.52
CA TRP A 133 18.02 6.83 -0.05
C TRP A 133 18.30 5.63 -0.97
N MET A 134 19.52 5.09 -0.97
CA MET A 134 19.86 3.80 -1.60
C MET A 134 19.33 2.61 -0.78
N LYS A 135 18.01 2.58 -0.58
CA LYS A 135 17.28 1.64 0.26
C LYS A 135 15.88 1.40 -0.29
N HIS A 136 15.35 0.22 0.02
CA HIS A 136 13.95 -0.12 -0.22
C HIS A 136 13.10 0.38 0.95
N THR A 137 11.98 1.01 0.65
CA THR A 137 10.92 1.27 1.63
C THR A 137 10.17 -0.03 1.90
N VAL A 138 9.97 -0.35 3.17
CA VAL A 138 9.16 -1.48 3.63
C VAL A 138 8.08 -0.90 4.53
N ALA A 139 6.81 -1.06 4.14
CA ALA A 139 5.68 -0.52 4.87
C ALA A 139 4.94 -1.64 5.60
N HIS A 140 4.64 -1.41 6.88
CA HIS A 140 3.71 -2.21 7.65
C HIS A 140 2.45 -1.37 7.90
N LEU A 141 1.30 -1.93 7.55
CA LEU A 141 -0.01 -1.30 7.73
C LEU A 141 -0.73 -2.02 8.86
N ASP A 142 -1.18 -1.28 9.85
CA ASP A 142 -2.03 -1.81 10.92
C ASP A 142 -3.52 -1.76 10.54
N ASP A 143 -4.35 -2.42 11.36
CA ASP A 143 -5.80 -2.50 11.12
C ASP A 143 -6.52 -1.14 11.25
N GLN A 144 -5.89 -0.14 11.85
CA GLN A 144 -6.41 1.22 12.02
C GLN A 144 -5.95 2.18 10.91
N GLY A 145 -5.17 1.69 9.94
CA GLY A 145 -4.67 2.49 8.82
C GLY A 145 -3.37 3.23 9.13
N GLY A 146 -2.75 2.97 10.28
CA GLY A 146 -1.43 3.46 10.63
C GLY A 146 -0.37 2.76 9.79
N VAL A 147 0.61 3.53 9.31
CA VAL A 147 1.73 3.01 8.51
C VAL A 147 3.04 3.22 9.26
N ASP A 148 3.71 2.12 9.56
CA ASP A 148 5.09 2.12 10.01
C ASP A 148 6.02 1.86 8.80
N LEU A 149 7.01 2.74 8.63
CA LEU A 149 7.97 2.64 7.55
C LEU A 149 9.33 2.23 8.10
N SER A 150 9.81 1.09 7.61
CA SER A 150 11.19 0.64 7.79
C SER A 150 11.91 0.65 6.45
N TYR A 151 13.23 0.54 6.49
CA TYR A 151 14.07 0.54 5.31
C TYR A 151 15.06 -0.60 5.34
N ARG A 152 15.31 -1.21 4.17
CA ARG A 152 16.38 -2.19 4.01
C ARG A 152 17.33 -1.78 2.90
N PRO A 153 18.64 -2.05 3.03
CA PRO A 153 19.61 -1.67 2.00
C PRO A 153 19.36 -2.41 0.68
N VAL A 154 19.74 -1.76 -0.42
CA VAL A 154 19.83 -2.43 -1.72
C VAL A 154 21.01 -3.41 -1.69
N HIS A 155 20.82 -4.62 -2.24
CA HIS A 155 21.91 -5.59 -2.35
C HIS A 155 22.86 -5.21 -3.49
N MET A 156 24.05 -4.71 -3.13
CA MET A 156 25.11 -4.33 -4.09
C MET A 156 26.10 -5.47 -4.35
N LYS A 157 25.60 -6.71 -4.44
CA LYS A 157 26.37 -7.91 -4.75
C LYS A 157 25.66 -8.75 -5.79
N THR A 158 26.44 -9.31 -6.70
CA THR A 158 26.00 -10.31 -7.67
C THR A 158 25.97 -11.70 -7.02
N LEU A 159 25.41 -12.70 -7.72
CA LEU A 159 25.43 -14.09 -7.26
C LEU A 159 26.82 -14.73 -7.37
N THR A 160 27.67 -14.23 -8.27
CA THR A 160 29.04 -14.71 -8.52
C THR A 160 29.95 -13.54 -8.87
N ASP A 161 31.26 -13.73 -8.71
CA ASP A 161 32.27 -12.73 -9.05
C ASP A 161 32.54 -12.61 -10.57
N ALA A 162 31.85 -13.39 -11.40
CA ALA A 162 32.01 -13.36 -12.85
C ALA A 162 31.63 -12.00 -13.47
N VAL A 163 30.77 -11.23 -12.80
CA VAL A 163 30.40 -9.87 -13.18
C VAL A 163 30.44 -9.01 -11.93
N GLN A 164 31.19 -7.91 -11.96
CA GLN A 164 31.24 -6.94 -10.87
C GLN A 164 29.93 -6.13 -10.80
N VAL A 165 29.59 -5.65 -9.61
CA VAL A 165 28.46 -4.74 -9.43
C VAL A 165 28.69 -3.45 -10.22
N PHE A 166 27.66 -2.97 -10.90
CA PHE A 166 27.70 -1.65 -11.53
C PHE A 166 27.45 -0.57 -10.47
N PRO A 167 28.43 0.31 -10.19
CA PRO A 167 28.24 1.35 -9.18
C PRO A 167 27.15 2.34 -9.64
N PRO A 168 26.38 2.93 -8.71
CA PRO A 168 25.36 3.91 -9.05
C PRO A 168 25.96 5.09 -9.83
N LYS A 169 25.34 5.42 -10.96
CA LYS A 169 25.66 6.61 -11.78
C LYS A 169 24.38 7.33 -12.15
N LYS A 170 24.43 8.66 -12.27
CA LYS A 170 23.27 9.45 -12.72
C LYS A 170 22.82 8.90 -14.08
N ARG A 171 21.53 8.58 -14.18
CA ARG A 171 20.92 8.03 -15.39
C ARG A 171 20.47 9.20 -16.28
N VAL A 172 21.00 9.28 -17.49
CA VAL A 172 20.62 10.23 -18.53
C VAL A 172 20.30 9.41 -19.78
N TYR A 173 19.22 9.75 -20.48
CA TYR A 173 18.76 9.05 -21.69
C TYR A 173 19.08 9.84 -22.94
#